data_AF-A0A1I4CZV7-F1
#
_entry.id   AF-A0A1I4CZV7-F1
#
_cell.length_a   1.000
_cell.length_b   1.000
_cell.length_c   1.000
_cell.angle_alpha   90.00
_cell.angle_beta   90.00
_cell.angle_gamma   90.00
#
_symmetry.space_group_name_H-M   'P 1'
#
loop_
_entity.id
_entity.type
_entity.pdbx_description
1 polymer ?
#
loop_
_entity_poly.entity_id
_entity_poly.type
_entity_poly.pdbx_seq_one_letter_code
_entity_poly.pdbx_strand_id
1 'polypeptide(L)' 'MIQNNFARIGRQNAEFALQFVKDEEFDLVSHSLLGTQARKVRFNPTTGSAQQKFLTDVESPPIVEPIHVAADDITFF' A
#
# COMPACT_ATOMS: atom_id res chain seq x y z
N MET A 1 11.11 1.59 -23.85
CA MET A 1 11.07 2.52 -22.70
C MET A 1 10.12 1.94 -21.66
N ILE A 2 10.62 1.49 -20.51
CA ILE A 2 9.76 0.98 -19.43
C ILE A 2 9.13 2.19 -18.74
N GLN A 3 7.82 2.34 -18.89
CA GLN A 3 7.07 3.44 -18.30
C GLN A 3 6.91 3.16 -16.80
N ASN A 4 7.56 3.97 -15.97
CA ASN A 4 7.69 3.76 -14.53
C ASN A 4 6.39 4.12 -13.77
N ASN A 5 5.27 3.50 -14.15
CA ASN A 5 3.93 3.80 -13.64
C ASN A 5 3.81 3.57 -12.12
N PHE A 6 4.56 2.63 -11.55
CA PHE A 6 4.52 2.33 -10.13
C PHE A 6 4.98 3.49 -9.23
N ALA A 7 5.96 4.27 -9.68
CA ALA A 7 6.40 5.45 -8.93
C ALA A 7 5.31 6.54 -8.85
N ARG A 8 4.49 6.67 -9.91
CA ARG A 8 3.34 7.58 -9.90
C ARG A 8 2.25 7.11 -8.93
N ILE A 9 1.97 5.80 -8.89
CA ILE A 9 0.96 5.22 -8.00
C ILE A 9 1.29 5.51 -6.53
N GLY A 10 2.54 5.29 -6.11
CA GLY A 10 2.96 5.57 -4.74
C GLY A 10 2.79 7.04 -4.33
N ARG A 11 3.07 7.98 -5.25
CA ARG A 11 2.86 9.41 -5.00
C ARG A 11 1.37 9.76 -4.88
N GLN A 12 0.55 9.31 -5.80
CA GLN A 12 -0.89 9.59 -5.80
C GLN A 12 -1.58 9.06 -4.54
N ASN A 13 -1.20 7.85 -4.09
CA ASN A 13 -1.75 7.28 -2.86
C ASN A 13 -1.35 8.10 -1.61
N ALA A 14 -0.11 8.60 -1.56
CA ALA A 14 0.35 9.44 -0.46
C ALA A 14 -0.39 10.79 -0.43
N GLU A 15 -0.57 11.42 -1.60
CA GLU A 15 -1.33 12.67 -1.73
C GLU A 15 -2.79 12.47 -1.30
N PHE A 16 -3.44 11.40 -1.77
CA PHE A 16 -4.81 11.06 -1.37
C PHE A 16 -4.94 10.85 0.14
N ALA A 17 -4.04 10.08 0.75
CA ALA A 17 -4.11 9.79 2.19
C ALA A 17 -3.97 11.06 3.04
N LEU A 18 -3.06 11.97 2.65
CA LEU A 18 -2.89 13.25 3.35
C LEU A 18 -4.11 14.15 3.20
N GLN A 19 -4.69 14.20 2.00
CA GLN A 19 -5.90 14.99 1.74
C GLN A 19 -7.10 14.44 2.51
N PHE A 20 -7.27 13.12 2.54
CA PHE A 20 -8.34 12.46 3.30
C PHE A 20 -8.26 12.74 4.80
N VAL A 21 -7.08 12.61 5.41
CA VAL A 21 -6.87 12.92 6.84
C VAL A 21 -7.23 14.37 7.16
N LYS A 22 -6.88 15.30 6.25
CA LYS A 22 -7.21 16.71 6.39
C LYS A 22 -8.72 16.97 6.27
N ASP A 23 -9.38 16.35 5.29
CA ASP A 23 -10.80 16.58 5.01
C ASP A 23 -11.71 15.98 6.09
N GLU A 24 -11.27 14.87 6.72
CA GLU A 24 -11.96 14.23 7.85
C GLU A 24 -11.57 14.83 9.22
N GLU A 25 -10.76 15.90 9.22
CA GLU A 25 -10.32 16.61 10.43
C GLU A 25 -9.59 15.72 11.46
N PHE A 26 -8.86 14.71 10.99
CA PHE A 26 -8.00 13.88 11.84
C PHE A 26 -6.67 14.59 12.14
N ASP A 27 -6.25 14.55 13.41
CA ASP A 27 -4.93 15.04 13.81
C ASP A 27 -3.82 14.13 13.26
N LEU A 28 -3.03 14.67 12.32
CA LEU A 28 -1.88 13.96 11.76
C LEU A 28 -0.66 14.08 12.70
N VAL A 29 -0.53 13.15 13.64
CA VAL A 29 0.57 13.14 14.62
C VAL A 29 1.93 12.85 13.99
N SER A 30 1.98 11.96 13.00
CA SER A 30 3.20 11.66 12.23
C SER A 30 2.87 10.93 10.93
N HIS A 31 3.77 11.01 9.95
CA HIS A 31 3.68 10.18 8.75
C HIS A 31 5.07 9.74 8.26
N SER A 32 5.11 8.59 7.61
CA SER A 32 6.27 8.14 6.84
C SER A 32 5.72 7.67 5.51
N LEU A 33 5.92 8.46 4.45
CA LEU A 33 5.37 8.21 3.10
C LEU A 33 6.50 8.36 2.07
N LEU A 34 6.33 7.78 0.88
CA LEU A 34 7.31 7.86 -0.22
C LEU A 34 8.69 7.23 0.10
N GLY A 35 9.75 7.65 -0.58
CA GLY A 35 11.09 7.06 -0.46
C GLY A 35 11.33 5.90 -1.43
N THR A 36 12.54 5.35 -1.40
CA THR A 36 13.00 4.31 -2.35
C THR A 36 13.00 2.90 -1.78
N GLN A 37 12.90 2.76 -0.46
CA GLN A 37 12.90 1.47 0.23
C GLN A 37 11.50 1.08 0.65
N ALA A 38 11.14 -0.19 0.42
CA ALA A 38 9.93 -0.79 0.96
C ALA A 38 10.01 -0.90 2.49
N ARG A 39 8.85 -0.84 3.16
CA ARG A 39 8.77 -0.87 4.62
C ARG A 39 7.59 -1.72 5.07
N LYS A 40 7.84 -2.52 6.11
CA LYS A 40 6.78 -3.20 6.86
C LYS A 40 6.34 -2.31 8.01
N VAL A 41 5.05 -2.02 8.08
CA VAL A 41 4.44 -1.21 9.15
C VAL A 41 3.61 -2.11 10.06
N ARG A 42 3.70 -1.88 11.38
CA ARG A 42 2.83 -2.47 12.39
C ARG A 42 2.24 -1.36 13.25
N PHE A 43 0.93 -1.38 13.42
CA PHE A 43 0.22 -0.45 14.29
C PHE A 43 -0.40 -1.20 15.47
N ASN A 44 -0.24 -0.67 16.68
CA ASN A 44 -0.93 -1.16 17.87
C ASN A 44 -2.05 -0.18 18.24
N PRO A 45 -3.33 -0.56 18.07
CA PRO A 45 -4.45 0.34 18.31
C PRO A 45 -4.65 0.66 19.80
N THR A 46 -4.22 -0.20 20.72
CA THR A 46 -4.37 0.03 22.17
C THR A 46 -3.43 1.12 22.68
N THR A 47 -2.27 1.30 22.06
CA THR A 47 -1.25 2.27 22.51
C THR A 47 -1.00 3.40 21.52
N GLY A 48 -1.53 3.32 20.30
CA GLY A 48 -1.22 4.25 19.21
C GLY A 48 0.19 4.09 18.63
N SER A 49 0.96 3.09 19.07
CA SER A 49 2.34 2.91 18.62
C SER A 49 2.40 2.42 17.17
N ALA A 50 3.12 3.14 16.32
CA ALA A 50 3.43 2.76 14.94
C ALA A 50 4.91 2.40 14.80
N GLN A 51 5.20 1.17 14.40
CA GLN A 51 6.55 0.68 14.15
C GLN A 51 6.76 0.49 12.65
N GLN A 52 7.93 0.89 12.15
CA GLN A 52 8.35 0.63 10.78
C GLN A 52 9.69 -0.09 10.74
N LYS A 53 9.85 -1.02 9.80
CA LYS A 53 11.13 -1.65 9.47
C LYS A 53 11.35 -1.54 7.96
N PHE A 54 12.45 -0.90 7.57
CA PHE A 54 12.92 -0.91 6.18
C PHE A 54 13.34 -2.32 5.79
N LEU A 55 12.96 -2.72 4.58
CA LEU A 55 13.35 -4.00 4.03
C LEU A 55 14.66 -3.82 3.27
N THR A 56 15.72 -4.47 3.72
CA THR A 56 17.07 -4.38 3.14
C THR A 56 17.25 -5.31 1.93
N ASP A 57 16.51 -6.42 1.86
CA ASP A 57 16.52 -7.35 0.73
C ASP A 57 15.09 -7.83 0.48
N VAL A 58 14.51 -7.39 -0.63
CA VAL A 58 13.21 -7.89 -1.08
C VAL A 58 13.48 -8.82 -2.25
N GLU A 59 13.61 -10.11 -1.97
CA GLU A 59 13.40 -11.11 -3.00
C GLU A 59 11.98 -10.88 -3.52
N SER A 60 11.85 -10.45 -4.78
CA SER A 60 10.52 -10.22 -5.34
C SER A 60 9.76 -11.54 -5.26
N PRO A 61 8.55 -11.56 -4.69
CA PRO A 61 7.77 -12.78 -4.72
C PRO A 61 7.64 -13.21 -6.19
N PRO A 62 7.69 -14.53 -6.47
CA PRO A 62 7.49 -15.01 -7.82
C PRO A 62 6.20 -14.38 -8.33
N ILE A 63 6.23 -13.87 -9.56
CA ILE A 63 5.05 -13.35 -10.23
C ILE A 63 4.12 -14.56 -10.39
N VAL A 64 3.17 -14.72 -9.47
CA VAL A 64 2.09 -15.69 -9.62
C VAL A 64 1.18 -15.07 -10.66
N GLU A 65 1.19 -15.63 -11.87
CA GLU A 65 0.20 -15.25 -12.87
C GLU A 65 -1.19 -15.39 -12.23
N PRO A 66 -2.07 -14.37 -12.34
CA PRO A 66 -3.40 -14.47 -11.78
C PRO A 66 -4.03 -15.75 -12.33
N ILE A 67 -4.43 -16.64 -11.43
CA ILE A 67 -5.16 -17.86 -11.79
C ILE A 67 -6.40 -17.35 -12.53
N HIS A 68 -6.44 -17.52 -13.85
CA HIS A 68 -7.66 -17.39 -14.62
C HIS A 68 -8.54 -18.55 -14.16
N VAL A 69 -9.33 -18.31 -13.11
CA VAL A 69 -10.45 -19.18 -12.82
C VAL A 69 -11.37 -19.00 -14.03
N ALA A 70 -11.46 -20.03 -14.86
CA ALA A 70 -12.45 -20.06 -15.93
C ALA A 70 -13.78 -19.68 -15.28
N ALA A 71 -14.55 -18.79 -15.93
CA ALA A 71 -15.84 -18.38 -15.43
C ALA A 71 -16.71 -19.63 -15.26
N ASP A 72 -16.83 -20.13 -14.04
CA ASP A 72 -17.84 -21.12 -13.73
C ASP A 72 -19.18 -20.43 -13.95
N ASP A 73 -20.03 -21.05 -14.79
CA ASP A 73 -21.40 -20.62 -15.05
C ASP A 73 -22.15 -20.47 -13.72
N ILE A 74 -22.21 -19.25 -13.21
CA ILE A 74 -23.06 -18.91 -12.07
C ILE A 74 -24.50 -19.04 -12.56
N THR A 75 -25.11 -20.19 -12.32
CA THR A 75 -26.55 -20.37 -12.47
C THR A 75 -27.25 -19.70 -11.29
N PHE A 76 -27.95 -18.60 -11.54
CA PHE A 76 -28.90 -18.05 -10.57
C PHE A 76 -30.14 -18.94 -10.57
N PHE A 77 -30.45 -19.56 -9.43
CA PHE A 77 -31.71 -20.26 -9.19
C PHE A 77 -32.79 -19.28 -8.68
#